data_AF-A0A347ZTA0-F1
#
_entry.id   AF-A0A347ZTA0-F1
#
_cell.length_a   1.000
_cell.length_b   1.000
_cell.length_c   1.000
_cell.angle_alpha   90.00
_cell.angle_beta   90.00
_cell.angle_gamma   90.00
#
_symmetry.space_group_name_H-M   'P 1'
#
loop_
_entity.id
_entity.type
_entity.pdbx_description
1 polymer ?
#
loop_
_entity_poly.entity_id
_entity_poly.type
_entity_poly.pdbx_seq_one_letter_code
_entity_poly.pdbx_strand_id
1 'polypeptide(L)'
;MRDKSLKLIWKANGYMDAQLIKNYLESFEITVYSFEESVGLSYGLTSGPLAEVELYVPVAQAEEAEKYMRQYAEASGQDKPDFEE
;
A
#
# COMPACT_ATOMS: atom_id res chain seq x y z
N MET A 1 -2.93 13.47 -19.27
CA MET A 1 -1.58 12.87 -19.25
C MET A 1 -0.86 13.34 -17.99
N ARG A 2 -1.25 12.84 -16.82
CA ARG A 2 -0.59 13.15 -15.52
C ARG A 2 -0.30 11.84 -14.77
N ASP A 3 -0.05 10.78 -15.53
CA ASP A 3 -0.04 9.41 -15.07
C ASP A 3 1.39 8.89 -15.07
N LYS A 4 2.29 9.53 -14.29
CA LYS A 4 3.66 9.05 -14.08
C LYS A 4 4.33 9.55 -12.81
N SER A 5 3.55 9.91 -11.79
CA SER A 5 4.07 10.46 -10.52
C SER A 5 3.59 9.69 -9.31
N LEU A 6 3.28 8.40 -9.44
CA LEU A 6 2.91 7.53 -8.32
C LEU A 6 4.00 6.47 -8.12
N LYS A 7 4.37 6.21 -6.86
CA LYS A 7 5.33 5.17 -6.46
C LYS A 7 4.64 4.20 -5.51
N LEU A 8 4.82 2.90 -5.75
CA LEU A 8 4.34 1.84 -4.86
C LEU A 8 5.11 1.90 -3.54
N ILE A 9 4.40 1.92 -2.40
CA ILE A 9 4.99 1.97 -1.06
C ILE A 9 4.60 0.79 -0.17
N TRP A 10 3.60 0.01 -0.54
CA TRP A 10 3.18 -1.15 0.24
C TRP A 10 2.28 -2.07 -0.58
N LYS A 11 2.32 -3.37 -0.26
CA LYS A 11 1.41 -4.39 -0.79
C LYS A 11 0.70 -5.04 0.40
N ALA A 12 -0.59 -4.78 0.53
CA ALA A 12 -1.41 -5.26 1.63
C ALA A 12 -2.08 -6.58 1.25
N ASN A 13 -2.19 -7.51 2.19
CA ASN A 13 -2.91 -8.77 1.96
C ASN A 13 -4.39 -8.61 2.34
N GLY A 14 -5.17 -8.03 1.42
CA GLY A 14 -6.59 -7.79 1.60
C GLY A 14 -6.94 -6.33 1.88
N TYR A 15 -8.21 -6.01 1.64
CA TYR A 15 -8.75 -4.66 1.77
C TYR A 15 -8.58 -4.07 3.18
N MET A 16 -8.79 -4.87 4.23
CA MET A 16 -8.71 -4.37 5.61
C MET A 16 -7.29 -3.90 5.97
N ASP A 17 -6.28 -4.69 5.61
CA ASP A 17 -4.87 -4.33 5.82
C ASP A 17 -4.52 -3.05 5.03
N ALA A 18 -4.97 -2.99 3.78
CA ALA A 18 -4.78 -1.81 2.93
C ALA A 18 -5.40 -0.53 3.54
N GLN A 19 -6.61 -0.63 4.11
CA GLN A 19 -7.25 0.50 4.78
C GLN A 19 -6.50 0.93 6.04
N LEU A 20 -5.92 0.00 6.80
CA LEU A 20 -5.12 0.33 7.98
C LEU A 20 -3.88 1.14 7.59
N ILE A 21 -3.11 0.66 6.60
CA ILE A 21 -1.90 1.34 6.12
C ILE A 21 -2.24 2.68 5.48
N LYS A 22 -3.32 2.73 4.69
CA LYS A 22 -3.82 3.98 4.11
C LYS A 22 -4.16 5.01 5.18
N ASN A 23 -4.97 4.65 6.17
CA ASN A 23 -5.35 5.56 7.26
C ASN A 23 -4.13 6.03 8.07
N TYR A 24 -3.16 5.14 8.28
CA TYR A 24 -1.91 5.48 8.97
C TYR A 24 -1.13 6.56 8.22
N LEU A 25 -0.90 6.39 6.93
CA LEU A 25 -0.18 7.36 6.09
C LEU A 25 -0.98 8.66 5.91
N GLU A 26 -2.30 8.58 5.70
CA GLU A 26 -3.17 9.77 5.58
C GLU A 26 -3.20 10.60 6.88
N SER A 27 -2.97 9.99 8.05
CA SER A 27 -2.81 10.71 9.32
C SER A 27 -1.55 11.58 9.36
N PHE A 28 -0.58 11.37 8.48
CA PHE A 28 0.60 12.22 8.28
C PHE A 28 0.46 13.14 7.06
N GLU A 29 -0.77 13.36 6.60
CA GLU A 29 -1.08 14.19 5.42
C GLU A 29 -0.52 13.62 4.10
N ILE A 30 -0.17 12.32 4.08
CA ILE A 30 0.31 11.63 2.88
C ILE A 30 -0.86 11.11 2.07
N THR A 31 -0.93 11.49 0.80
CA THR A 31 -1.99 11.03 -0.10
C THR A 31 -1.72 9.60 -0.57
N VAL A 32 -2.63 8.67 -0.31
CA VAL A 32 -2.49 7.26 -0.69
C VAL A 32 -3.59 6.82 -1.66
N TYR A 33 -3.17 6.18 -2.75
CA TYR A 33 -4.00 5.57 -3.77
C TYR A 33 -3.92 4.04 -3.64
N SER A 34 -5.05 3.39 -3.41
CA SER A 34 -5.16 1.93 -3.35
C SER A 34 -5.64 1.38 -4.68
N PHE A 35 -4.93 0.40 -5.22
CA PHE A 35 -5.35 -0.36 -6.40
C PHE A 35 -5.57 -1.81 -5.98
N GLU A 36 -6.82 -2.24 -6.07
CA GLU A 36 -7.22 -3.62 -5.82
C GLU A 36 -7.29 -4.39 -7.15
N GLU A 37 -6.68 -5.59 -7.20
CA GLU A 37 -6.90 -6.47 -8.34
C GLU A 37 -8.35 -6.98 -8.31
N SER A 38 -9.16 -6.48 -9.26
CA SER A 38 -10.61 -6.72 -9.37
C SER A 38 -11.03 -8.19 -9.57
N VAL A 39 -10.07 -9.12 -9.67
CA VAL A 39 -10.33 -10.55 -9.94
C VAL A 39 -10.81 -11.28 -8.68
N GLY A 40 -10.34 -10.93 -7.48
CA GLY A 40 -10.75 -11.55 -6.22
C GLY A 40 -12.21 -11.27 -5.83
N LEU A 41 -12.71 -10.06 -6.13
CA LEU A 41 -14.08 -9.63 -5.87
C LEU A 41 -15.13 -10.41 -6.69
N SER A 42 -14.81 -10.73 -7.95
CA SER A 42 -15.73 -11.45 -8.84
C SER A 42 -16.00 -12.89 -8.41
N TYR A 43 -15.08 -13.48 -7.62
CA TYR A 43 -15.19 -14.85 -7.10
C TYR A 43 -15.47 -14.92 -5.59
N GLY A 44 -15.71 -13.79 -4.92
CA GLY A 44 -15.95 -13.76 -3.47
C GLY A 44 -14.73 -14.13 -2.62
N LEU A 45 -13.52 -14.05 -3.19
CA LEU A 45 -12.26 -14.35 -2.51
C LEU A 45 -11.72 -13.07 -1.87
N THR A 46 -12.10 -12.83 -0.61
CA THR A 46 -11.66 -11.68 0.18
C THR A 46 -10.35 -11.93 0.96
N SER A 47 -9.74 -13.10 0.79
CA SER A 47 -8.53 -13.51 1.52
C SER A 47 -7.65 -14.43 0.67
N GLY A 48 -6.33 -14.23 0.72
CA GLY A 48 -5.34 -14.98 -0.06
C GLY A 48 -4.60 -14.12 -1.09
N PRO A 49 -3.69 -14.71 -1.89
CA PRO A 49 -2.82 -13.98 -2.85
C PRO A 49 -3.60 -13.26 -3.96
N LEU A 50 -4.88 -13.57 -4.15
CA LEU A 50 -5.78 -12.94 -5.12
C LEU A 50 -6.53 -11.72 -4.55
N ALA A 51 -6.26 -11.36 -3.30
CA ALA A 51 -6.80 -10.18 -2.61
C ALA A 51 -5.70 -9.15 -2.28
N GLU A 52 -4.56 -9.21 -2.99
CA GLU A 52 -3.49 -8.21 -2.84
C GLU A 52 -4.00 -6.83 -3.24
N VAL A 53 -3.70 -5.84 -2.40
CA VAL A 53 -4.02 -4.44 -2.66
C VAL A 53 -2.73 -3.65 -2.63
N GLU A 54 -2.45 -2.98 -3.73
CA GLU A 54 -1.26 -2.18 -3.90
C GLU A 54 -1.53 -0.74 -3.46
N LEU A 55 -0.63 -0.18 -2.66
CA LEU A 55 -0.74 1.18 -2.14
C LEU A 55 0.34 2.07 -2.76
N TYR A 56 -0.10 3.11 -3.43
CA TYR A 56 0.75 4.06 -4.14
C TYR A 56 0.64 5.46 -3.54
N VAL A 57 1.72 6.21 -3.58
CA VAL A 57 1.76 7.62 -3.15
C VAL A 57 2.38 8.50 -4.24
N PRO A 58 2.11 9.81 -4.24
CA PRO A 58 2.82 10.75 -5.10
C PRO A 58 4.33 10.63 -4.89
N VAL A 59 5.12 10.62 -5.97
CA VAL A 59 6.60 10.59 -5.91
C VAL A 59 7.16 11.73 -5.04
N ALA A 60 6.49 12.89 -5.03
CA ALA A 60 6.85 14.01 -4.18
C ALA A 60 6.78 13.71 -2.67
N GLN A 61 5.99 12.72 -2.27
CA GLN A 61 5.79 12.29 -0.87
C GLN A 61 6.34 10.88 -0.61
N ALA A 62 6.96 10.25 -1.62
CA ALA A 62 7.44 8.88 -1.53
C ALA A 62 8.51 8.70 -0.45
N GLU A 63 9.45 9.63 -0.36
CA GLU A 63 10.53 9.57 0.64
C GLU A 63 9.99 9.59 2.08
N GLU A 64 9.00 10.46 2.34
CA GLU A 64 8.33 10.52 3.64
C GLU A 64 7.50 9.27 3.91
N ALA A 65 6.73 8.80 2.93
CA ALA A 65 5.95 7.57 3.05
C ALA A 65 6.82 6.34 3.35
N GLU A 66 7.95 6.19 2.65
CA GLU A 66 8.92 5.11 2.85
C GLU A 66 9.51 5.14 4.26
N LYS A 67 9.76 6.33 4.81
CA LYS A 67 10.23 6.49 6.19
C LYS A 67 9.19 5.97 7.19
N TYR A 68 7.92 6.38 7.05
CA TYR A 68 6.85 5.91 7.94
C TYR A 68 6.58 4.41 7.78
N MET A 69 6.62 3.89 6.55
CA MET A 69 6.47 2.45 6.29
C MET A 69 7.61 1.64 6.89
N ARG A 70 8.84 2.16 6.87
CA ARG A 70 9.97 1.52 7.57
C ARG A 70 9.71 1.43 9.07
N GLN A 71 9.28 2.53 9.69
CA GLN A 71 8.94 2.54 11.12
C GLN A 71 7.79 1.58 11.46
N TYR A 72 6.79 1.51 10.59
CA TYR A 72 5.67 0.57 10.72
C TYR A 72 6.14 -0.89 10.63
N ALA A 73 6.98 -1.23 9.66
CA ALA A 73 7.53 -2.59 9.50
C ALA A 73 8.39 -3.00 10.69
N GLU A 74 9.23 -2.09 11.20
CA GLU A 74 10.03 -2.30 12.41
C GLU A 74 9.16 -2.56 13.65
N ALA A 75 8.00 -1.89 13.75
CA ALA A 75 7.07 -2.06 14.87
C ALA A 75 6.20 -3.33 14.76
N SER A 76 5.78 -3.71 13.55
CA SER A 76 4.90 -4.85 13.29
C SER A 76 5.64 -6.19 13.18
N GLY A 77 6.97 -6.19 13.03
CA GLY A 77 7.77 -7.41 12.87
C GLY A 77 7.52 -8.15 11.56
N GLN A 78 6.87 -7.50 10.58
CA GLN A 78 6.70 -8.01 9.23
C GLN A 78 7.99 -7.80 8.42
N ASP A 79 8.40 -8.83 7.69
CA ASP A 79 9.53 -8.77 6.75
C ASP A 79 9.26 -7.70 5.68
N LYS A 80 10.32 -7.06 5.17
CA LYS A 80 10.22 -5.85 4.36
C LYS A 80 9.25 -6.08 3.19
N PRO A 81 8.42 -5.09 2.83
CA PRO A 81 7.77 -5.10 1.52
C PRO A 81 8.86 -5.22 0.46
N ASP A 82 8.74 -6.26 -0.37
CA ASP A 82 9.62 -6.50 -1.51
C ASP A 82 9.34 -5.42 -2.56
N PHE A 83 10.11 -4.34 -2.49
CA PHE A 83 10.15 -3.31 -3.51
C PHE A 83 11.13 -3.76 -4.59
N GLU A 84 10.72 -4.63 -5.50
CA GLU A 84 11.54 -4.93 -6.68
C GLU A 84 11.85 -3.62 -7.45
N GLU A 85 13.14 -3.46 -7.79
CA GLU A 85 13.79 -2.28 -8.41
C GLU A 85 13.26 -1.90 -9.80
#